data_AF-A0A1H1GPV1-F1
#
_entry.id   AF-A0A1H1GPV1-F1
#
_cell.length_a   1.000
_cell.length_b   1.000
_cell.length_c   1.000
_cell.angle_alpha   90.00
_cell.angle_beta   90.00
_cell.angle_gamma   90.00
#
_symmetry.space_group_name_H-M   'P 1'
#
loop_
_entity.id
_entity.type
_entity.pdbx_description
1 polymer ?
#
loop_
_entity_poly.entity_id
_entity_poly.type
_entity_poly.pdbx_seq_one_letter_code
_entity_poly.pdbx_strand_id
1 'polypeptide(L)'
;MRVASITIGVDEVSSWKVEDHVQLPEGKKLAPVFLPEVRPLNEILHRPTLDERLPSLLQPNLSHTDILLPSELSELRKEIQRMFAAAAAREQGEKRRILKDIASLLMGDVILDEDLQSALAMLLQG
;
A
#
# COMPACT_ATOMS: atom_id res chain seq x y z
N MET A 1 -45.82 19.25 -41.44
CA MET A 1 -47.21 18.76 -41.32
C MET A 1 -47.25 17.34 -41.89
N ARG A 2 -47.90 16.43 -41.14
CA ARG A 2 -48.24 15.01 -41.44
C ARG A 2 -47.14 13.94 -41.35
N VAL A 3 -47.49 12.93 -40.55
CA VAL A 3 -46.84 11.66 -40.23
C VAL A 3 -46.97 10.69 -41.40
N ALA A 4 -45.95 9.87 -41.67
CA ALA A 4 -46.09 8.63 -42.41
C ALA A 4 -45.53 7.50 -41.54
N SER A 5 -46.43 6.67 -41.01
CA SER A 5 -46.12 5.45 -40.29
C SER A 5 -45.59 4.40 -41.27
N ILE A 6 -44.37 3.91 -41.06
CA ILE A 6 -43.82 2.83 -41.88
C ILE A 6 -44.22 1.51 -41.21
N THR A 7 -45.20 0.86 -41.81
CA THR A 7 -45.59 -0.53 -41.54
C THR A 7 -44.53 -1.43 -42.18
N ILE A 8 -43.67 -2.05 -41.37
CA ILE A 8 -42.78 -3.11 -41.84
C ILE A 8 -43.35 -4.43 -41.33
N GLY A 9 -43.92 -5.19 -42.26
CA GLY A 9 -44.28 -6.59 -42.06
C GLY A 9 -43.02 -7.41 -41.81
N VAL A 10 -43.09 -8.29 -40.83
CA VAL A 10 -42.04 -9.28 -40.56
C VAL A 10 -42.26 -10.42 -41.57
N ASP A 11 -41.39 -10.49 -42.58
CA ASP A 11 -41.55 -11.46 -43.69
C ASP A 11 -40.89 -12.82 -43.43
N GLU A 12 -40.10 -12.98 -42.36
CA GLU A 12 -39.55 -14.28 -42.01
C GLU A 12 -39.11 -14.35 -40.53
N VAL A 13 -39.49 -15.43 -39.86
CA VAL A 13 -39.02 -15.78 -38.51
C VAL A 13 -38.23 -17.07 -38.63
N SER A 14 -36.90 -16.95 -38.74
CA SER A 14 -36.01 -18.11 -38.62
C SER A 14 -35.85 -18.46 -37.13
N SER A 15 -36.44 -19.57 -36.71
CA SER A 15 -36.20 -20.11 -35.36
C SER A 15 -34.79 -20.69 -35.28
N TRP A 16 -33.98 -20.16 -34.36
CA TRP A 16 -32.64 -20.68 -34.09
C TRP A 16 -32.75 -21.99 -33.31
N LYS A 17 -32.20 -23.08 -33.87
CA LYS A 17 -32.11 -24.38 -33.19
C LYS A 17 -31.05 -24.33 -32.07
N VAL A 18 -31.37 -25.03 -30.99
CA VAL A 18 -30.78 -24.95 -29.63
C VAL A 18 -29.44 -25.70 -29.47
N GLU A 19 -28.60 -25.85 -30.50
CA GLU A 19 -27.37 -26.67 -30.35
C GLU A 19 -26.09 -26.06 -30.95
N ASP A 20 -25.98 -24.73 -31.02
CA ASP A 20 -24.66 -24.10 -31.19
C ASP A 20 -24.11 -23.69 -29.82
N HIS A 21 -23.15 -24.47 -29.32
CA HIS A 21 -22.27 -24.06 -28.21
C HIS A 21 -21.38 -22.89 -28.67
N VAL A 22 -21.95 -21.69 -28.64
CA VAL A 22 -21.19 -20.44 -28.75
C VAL A 22 -20.58 -20.16 -27.38
N GLN A 23 -19.32 -20.58 -27.18
CA GLN A 23 -18.51 -20.05 -26.08
C GLN A 23 -18.22 -18.57 -26.38
N LEU A 24 -18.98 -17.68 -25.76
CA LEU A 24 -18.62 -16.26 -25.70
C LEU A 24 -17.26 -16.15 -24.98
N PRO A 25 -16.29 -15.40 -25.53
CA PRO A 25 -15.05 -15.10 -24.80
C PRO A 25 -15.41 -14.38 -23.51
N GLU A 26 -14.75 -14.73 -22.40
CA GLU A 26 -15.04 -14.16 -21.08
C GLU A 26 -15.03 -12.62 -21.14
N GLY A 27 -16.22 -12.03 -21.08
CA GLY A 27 -16.38 -10.59 -21.04
C GLY A 27 -15.66 -10.04 -19.82
N LYS A 28 -14.74 -9.09 -20.04
CA LYS A 28 -14.13 -8.30 -18.97
C LYS A 28 -15.24 -7.86 -18.02
N LYS A 29 -15.13 -8.25 -16.74
CA LYS A 29 -16.01 -7.81 -15.66
C LYS A 29 -16.22 -6.29 -15.80
N LEU A 30 -17.46 -5.88 -15.99
CA LEU A 30 -17.85 -4.48 -15.98
C LEU A 30 -17.33 -3.87 -14.68
N ALA A 31 -16.68 -2.70 -14.77
CA ALA A 31 -16.27 -1.96 -13.59
C ALA A 31 -17.49 -1.74 -12.67
N PRO A 32 -17.34 -1.86 -11.35
CA PRO A 32 -18.45 -1.67 -10.44
C PRO A 32 -19.06 -0.29 -10.67
N VAL A 33 -20.39 -0.25 -10.84
CA VAL A 33 -21.15 0.99 -10.98
C VAL A 33 -20.98 1.78 -9.69
N PHE A 34 -20.43 2.99 -9.79
CA PHE A 34 -20.32 3.90 -8.65
C PHE A 34 -21.74 4.33 -8.24
N LEU A 35 -22.23 3.74 -7.16
CA LEU A 35 -23.45 4.17 -6.48
C LEU A 35 -23.03 5.16 -5.38
N PRO A 36 -23.34 6.45 -5.50
CA PRO A 36 -23.06 7.40 -4.42
C PRO A 36 -23.88 7.01 -3.20
N GLU A 37 -23.20 6.80 -2.07
CA GLU A 37 -23.85 6.61 -0.78
C GLU A 37 -24.67 7.86 -0.43
N VAL A 38 -25.91 7.66 0.03
CA VAL A 38 -26.75 8.76 0.51
C VAL A 38 -26.14 9.27 1.82
N ARG A 39 -25.39 10.36 1.74
CA ARG A 39 -24.84 11.06 2.90
C ARG A 39 -25.74 12.23 3.30
N PRO A 40 -25.87 12.53 4.59
CA PRO A 40 -26.64 13.69 5.05
C PRO A 40 -26.09 14.96 4.39
N LEU A 41 -26.99 15.85 3.94
CA LEU A 41 -26.66 17.07 3.18
C LEU A 41 -25.58 17.93 3.86
N ASN A 42 -25.55 17.95 5.19
CA ASN A 42 -24.51 18.65 5.95
C ASN A 42 -23.10 18.12 5.71
N GLU A 43 -22.90 16.81 5.53
CA GLU A 43 -21.57 16.24 5.24
C GLU A 43 -21.07 16.58 3.84
N ILE A 44 -22.00 16.78 2.90
CA ILE A 44 -21.68 17.20 1.53
C ILE A 44 -21.32 18.68 1.51
N LEU A 45 -22.11 19.51 2.20
CA LEU A 45 -21.92 20.96 2.25
C LEU A 45 -20.68 21.39 3.06
N HIS A 46 -20.28 20.60 4.06
CA HIS A 46 -19.11 20.88 4.91
C HIS A 46 -17.94 19.96 4.57
N ARG A 47 -17.86 19.48 3.32
CA ARG A 47 -16.73 18.67 2.90
C ARG A 47 -15.46 19.52 3.00
N PRO A 48 -14.45 19.08 3.76
CA PRO A 48 -13.22 19.85 3.88
C PRO A 48 -12.55 19.97 2.51
N THR A 49 -12.08 21.17 2.20
CA THR A 49 -11.42 21.47 0.93
C THR A 49 -10.13 20.66 0.78
N LEU A 50 -9.61 20.55 -0.45
CA LEU A 50 -8.35 19.84 -0.69
C LEU A 50 -7.22 20.46 0.16
N ASP A 51 -7.20 21.77 0.30
CA ASP A 51 -6.21 22.50 1.10
C ASP A 51 -6.35 22.26 2.60
N GLU A 52 -7.57 22.03 3.10
CA GLU A 52 -7.81 21.63 4.50
C GLU A 52 -7.41 20.18 4.79
N ARG A 53 -7.47 19.30 3.77
CA ARG A 53 -7.06 17.89 3.87
C ARG A 53 -5.59 17.67 3.56
N LEU A 54 -4.96 18.55 2.79
CA LEU A 54 -3.59 18.40 2.34
C LEU A 54 -2.61 18.22 3.52
N PRO A 55 -2.70 18.99 4.61
CA PRO A 55 -1.81 18.84 5.75
C PRO A 55 -1.96 17.47 6.41
N SER A 56 -3.17 16.96 6.60
CA SER A 56 -3.37 15.63 7.22
C SER A 56 -3.02 14.46 6.30
N LEU A 57 -2.99 14.68 4.98
CA LEU A 57 -2.61 13.68 3.98
C LEU A 57 -1.12 13.67 3.66
N LEU A 58 -0.44 14.83 3.80
CA LEU A 58 0.99 14.99 3.48
C LEU A 58 1.87 15.01 4.72
N GLN A 59 1.37 15.47 5.86
CA GLN A 59 2.12 15.43 7.10
C GLN A 59 1.91 14.04 7.70
N PRO A 60 2.98 13.24 7.86
CA PRO A 60 2.88 12.08 8.71
C PRO A 60 2.41 12.58 10.07
N ASN A 61 1.35 11.97 10.60
CA ASN A 61 0.90 12.22 11.96
C ASN A 61 2.02 11.73 12.88
N LEU A 62 2.99 12.60 13.16
CA LEU A 62 4.03 12.40 14.19
C LEU A 62 3.42 12.58 15.58
N SER A 63 2.15 12.23 15.74
CA SER A 63 1.47 12.07 17.01
C SER A 63 1.90 10.76 17.67
N HIS A 64 3.19 10.45 17.68
CA HIS A 64 3.76 9.28 18.33
C HIS A 64 5.18 9.61 18.76
N THR A 65 5.27 10.20 19.93
CA THR A 65 6.37 9.94 20.86
C THR A 65 6.33 8.45 21.29
N ASP A 66 6.23 7.52 20.33
CA ASP A 66 6.60 6.13 20.54
C ASP A 66 8.13 6.10 20.40
N ILE A 67 8.79 6.79 21.33
CA ILE A 67 10.22 6.58 21.54
C ILE A 67 10.31 5.11 21.92
N LEU A 68 10.75 4.30 20.97
CA LEU A 68 11.00 2.88 21.19
C LEU A 68 11.81 2.74 22.47
N LEU A 69 11.41 1.81 23.34
CA LEU A 69 12.25 1.49 24.49
C LEU A 69 13.65 1.15 23.96
N PRO A 70 14.74 1.51 24.67
CA PRO A 70 16.10 1.24 24.19
C PRO A 70 16.33 -0.22 23.75
N SER A 71 15.65 -1.16 24.41
CA SER A 71 15.62 -2.57 24.04
C SER A 71 14.93 -2.83 22.69
N GLU A 72 13.79 -2.22 22.44
CA GLU A 72 13.03 -2.36 21.19
C GLU A 72 13.79 -1.73 20.01
N LEU A 73 14.44 -0.58 20.25
CA LEU A 73 15.26 0.08 19.26
C LEU A 73 16.50 -0.76 18.90
N SER A 74 17.14 -1.40 19.89
CA SER A 74 18.28 -2.30 19.66
C SER A 74 17.87 -3.53 18.85
N GLU A 75 16.74 -4.17 19.18
CA GLU A 75 16.21 -5.30 18.43
C GLU A 75 15.81 -4.91 16.99
N LEU A 76 15.17 -3.76 16.81
CA LEU A 76 14.86 -3.23 15.49
C LEU A 76 16.14 -2.99 14.66
N ARG A 77 17.20 -2.44 15.26
CA ARG A 77 18.50 -2.27 14.59
C ARG A 77 19.09 -3.61 14.16
N LYS A 78 19.01 -4.65 15.00
CA LYS A 78 19.44 -6.02 14.67
C LYS A 78 18.63 -6.59 13.50
N GLU A 79 17.32 -6.38 13.47
CA GLU A 79 16.45 -6.85 12.39
C GLU A 79 16.76 -6.15 11.05
N ILE A 80 16.87 -4.83 11.07
CA ILE A 80 17.20 -4.02 9.89
C ILE A 80 18.59 -4.43 9.35
N GLN A 81 19.57 -4.64 10.23
CA GLN A 81 20.90 -5.12 9.84
C GLN A 81 20.82 -6.44 9.07
N ARG A 82 20.03 -7.41 9.55
CA ARG A 82 19.83 -8.71 8.88
C ARG A 82 19.15 -8.53 7.53
N MET A 83 18.17 -7.63 7.42
CA MET A 83 17.51 -7.33 6.15
C MET A 83 18.49 -6.77 5.12
N PHE A 84 19.34 -5.81 5.50
CA PHE A 84 20.34 -5.25 4.59
C PHE A 84 21.40 -6.27 4.20
N ALA A 85 21.84 -7.13 5.13
CA ALA A 85 22.76 -8.22 4.82
C ALA A 85 22.15 -9.23 3.83
N ALA A 86 20.88 -9.59 4.02
CA ALA A 86 20.15 -10.49 3.12
C ALA A 86 19.91 -9.86 1.74
N ALA A 87 19.61 -8.55 1.69
CA ALA A 87 19.47 -7.81 0.44
C ALA A 87 20.81 -7.71 -0.31
N ALA A 88 21.90 -7.44 0.40
CA ALA A 88 23.25 -7.40 -0.18
C ALA A 88 23.67 -8.74 -0.79
N ALA A 89 23.18 -9.87 -0.26
CA ALA A 89 23.45 -11.20 -0.80
C ALA A 89 22.78 -11.45 -2.16
N ARG A 90 21.70 -10.71 -2.48
CA ARG A 90 20.91 -10.88 -3.71
C ARG A 90 21.35 -9.93 -4.83
N GLU A 91 21.98 -8.82 -4.49
CA GLU A 91 22.42 -7.78 -5.42
C GLU A 91 23.87 -7.98 -5.88
N GLN A 92 24.27 -7.28 -6.95
CA GLN A 92 25.63 -7.30 -7.49
C GLN A 92 26.19 -5.88 -7.70
N GLY A 93 27.52 -5.78 -7.84
CA GLY A 93 28.20 -4.52 -8.13
C GLY A 93 28.11 -3.49 -7.01
N GLU A 94 27.87 -2.23 -7.38
CA GLU A 94 27.87 -1.08 -6.47
C GLU A 94 26.74 -1.16 -5.43
N LYS A 95 25.54 -1.63 -5.83
CA LYS A 95 24.40 -1.81 -4.91
C LYS A 95 24.72 -2.79 -3.79
N ARG A 96 25.37 -3.91 -4.10
CA ARG A 96 25.83 -4.88 -3.09
C ARG A 96 26.79 -4.25 -2.10
N ARG A 97 27.72 -3.42 -2.58
CA ARG A 97 28.68 -2.72 -1.72
C ARG A 97 27.96 -1.77 -0.76
N ILE A 98 27.08 -0.91 -1.28
CA ILE A 98 26.31 0.04 -0.46
C ILE A 98 25.49 -0.68 0.61
N LEU A 99 24.75 -1.73 0.22
CA LEU A 99 23.92 -2.49 1.17
C LEU A 99 24.77 -3.19 2.24
N LYS A 100 25.97 -3.69 1.88
CA LYS A 100 26.90 -4.30 2.82
C LYS A 100 27.50 -3.26 3.78
N ASP A 101 27.83 -2.07 3.27
CA ASP A 101 28.38 -0.98 4.07
C ASP A 101 27.34 -0.48 5.09
N ILE A 102 26.05 -0.37 4.68
CA ILE A 102 24.93 -0.07 5.58
C ILE A 102 24.79 -1.14 6.66
N ALA A 103 24.79 -2.43 6.28
CA ALA A 103 24.69 -3.53 7.25
C ALA A 103 25.86 -3.53 8.25
N SER A 104 27.07 -3.18 7.80
CA SER A 104 28.25 -3.06 8.66
C SER A 104 28.15 -1.90 9.63
N LEU A 105 27.62 -0.75 9.19
CA LEU A 105 27.44 0.43 10.03
C LEU A 105 26.43 0.14 11.15
N LEU A 106 25.28 -0.45 10.81
CA LEU A 106 24.28 -0.85 11.78
C LEU A 106 24.80 -1.89 12.78
N MET A 107 25.69 -2.79 12.35
CA MET A 107 26.32 -3.74 13.26
C MET A 107 27.26 -3.06 14.26
N GLY A 108 27.98 -2.02 13.84
CA GLY A 108 28.80 -1.21 14.75
C GLY A 108 27.96 -0.53 15.84
N ASP A 109 26.81 0.03 15.47
CA ASP A 109 25.88 0.65 16.42
C ASP A 109 25.34 -0.35 17.45
N VAL A 110 25.03 -1.58 17.02
CA VAL A 110 24.55 -2.63 17.92
C VAL A 110 25.62 -3.02 18.95
N ILE A 111 26.88 -3.14 18.53
CA ILE A 111 27.99 -3.47 19.44
C ILE A 111 28.18 -2.34 20.46
N LEU A 112 28.09 -1.08 20.03
CA LEU A 112 28.21 0.07 20.92
C LEU A 112 27.08 0.10 21.97
N ASP A 113 25.85 -0.23 21.58
CA ASP A 113 24.72 -0.34 22.52
C ASP A 113 24.99 -1.43 23.57
N GLU A 114 25.53 -2.59 23.16
CA GLU A 114 25.85 -3.71 24.06
C GLU A 114 26.98 -3.32 25.04
N ASP A 115 28.02 -2.65 24.56
CA ASP A 115 29.12 -2.14 25.40
C ASP A 115 28.61 -1.10 26.41
N LEU A 116 27.73 -0.19 25.99
CA LEU A 116 27.13 0.82 26.85
C LEU A 116 26.28 0.17 27.96
N GLN A 117 25.46 -0.82 27.61
CA GLN A 117 24.64 -1.55 28.58
C GLN A 117 25.50 -2.29 29.59
N SER A 118 26.59 -2.92 29.13
CA SER A 118 27.54 -3.61 30.01
C SER A 118 28.22 -2.63 30.99
N ALA A 119 28.70 -1.49 30.49
CA ALA A 119 29.32 -0.46 31.33
C ALA A 119 28.36 0.13 32.36
N LEU A 120 27.10 0.40 31.97
CA LEU A 120 26.06 0.86 32.89
C LEU A 120 25.73 -0.19 33.95
N ALA A 121 25.64 -1.46 33.58
CA ALA A 121 25.40 -2.55 34.53
C ALA A 121 26.54 -2.67 35.56
N MET A 122 27.80 -2.55 35.12
CA MET A 122 28.96 -2.54 36.01
C MET A 122 28.94 -1.34 36.98
N LEU A 123 28.55 -0.16 36.50
CA LEU A 123 28.46 1.05 37.33
C LEU A 123 27.36 0.95 38.39
N LEU A 124 26.23 0.32 38.09
CA LEU A 124 25.10 0.15 39.02
C LEU A 124 25.31 -0.98 40.05
N GLN A 125 26.30 -1.84 39.84
CA GLN A 125 26.68 -2.92 40.77
C GLN A 125 27.79 -2.53 41.75
N GLY A 126 28.41 -1.34 41.59
CA GLY A 126 29.38 -0.76 42.52
C GLY A 126 28.75 0.20 43.51
#